data_AF-A0A958CQQ0-F1
#
_entry.id   AF-A0A958CQQ0-F1
#
_cell.length_a   1.000
_cell.length_b   1.000
_cell.length_c   1.000
_cell.angle_alpha   90.00
_cell.angle_beta   90.00
_cell.angle_gamma   90.00
#
_symmetry.space_group_name_H-M   'P 1'
#
loop_
_entity.id
_entity.type
_entity.pdbx_description
1 polymer ?
#
loop_
_entity_poly.entity_id
_entity_poly.type
_entity_poly.pdbx_seq_one_letter_code
_entity_poly.pdbx_strand_id
1 'polypeptide(L)'
;MTDPRAENCLGYAETEGKTTGVRLEYLPAPEAKYELIRATLVDEAASQNNIVATVQVLDKDNIQARVNCYLAWPWEGWQFPRGFENKLLPGNPNVPYQHMITNKYNPGGFGSNSKPGPLAIYIGDGNGNVISDVIGGLGLPGGRHVCYDLVFRERTGGEPGGGEPGGGEPG
;
A
#
# COMPACT_ATOMS: atom_id res chain seq x y z
N MET A 1 -9.11 8.40 28.62
CA MET A 1 -9.68 8.28 27.26
C MET A 1 -8.64 7.55 26.43
N THR A 2 -8.97 6.42 25.83
CA THR A 2 -8.03 5.64 25.01
C THR A 2 -7.66 6.46 23.77
N ASP A 3 -6.38 6.48 23.40
CA ASP A 3 -5.92 7.21 22.24
C ASP A 3 -6.48 6.58 20.95
N PRO A 4 -7.33 7.27 20.17
CA PRO A 4 -7.94 6.70 18.97
C PRO A 4 -6.90 6.31 17.91
N ARG A 5 -5.66 6.83 17.98
CA ARG A 5 -4.56 6.46 17.08
C ARG A 5 -4.10 5.03 17.29
N ALA A 6 -4.12 4.54 18.52
CA ALA A 6 -3.60 3.22 18.87
C ALA A 6 -4.36 2.08 18.18
N GLU A 7 -5.66 2.25 17.95
CA GLU A 7 -6.49 1.24 17.27
C GLU A 7 -6.39 1.30 15.74
N ASN A 8 -5.81 2.39 15.20
CA ASN A 8 -5.78 2.70 13.78
C ASN A 8 -4.38 2.63 13.15
N CYS A 9 -3.36 2.26 13.93
CA CYS A 9 -2.00 2.03 13.44
C CYS A 9 -1.39 0.84 14.16
N LEU A 10 -0.32 0.25 13.60
CA LEU A 10 0.41 -0.84 14.25
C LEU A 10 1.31 -0.36 15.41
N GLY A 11 1.48 0.95 15.53
CA GLY A 11 2.31 1.62 16.52
C GLY A 11 2.72 3.02 16.03
N TYR A 12 3.03 3.91 16.95
CA TYR A 12 3.49 5.26 16.64
C TYR A 12 4.46 5.78 17.70
N ALA A 13 5.28 6.76 17.31
CA ALA A 13 6.14 7.52 18.20
C ALA A 13 5.59 8.94 18.37
N GLU A 14 5.76 9.51 19.56
CA GLU A 14 5.31 10.86 19.86
C GLU A 14 6.41 11.64 20.59
N THR A 15 6.53 12.91 20.22
CA THR A 15 7.35 13.90 20.91
C THR A 15 6.51 15.17 21.07
N GLU A 16 6.35 15.66 22.31
CA GLU A 16 5.62 16.91 22.60
C GLU A 16 4.18 16.97 22.02
N GLY A 17 3.44 15.85 22.06
CA GLY A 17 2.07 15.79 21.54
C GLY A 17 1.98 15.69 20.01
N LYS A 18 3.11 15.65 19.29
CA LYS A 18 3.19 15.48 17.84
C LYS A 18 3.63 14.07 17.49
N THR A 19 2.93 13.44 16.54
CA THR A 19 3.34 12.13 16.03
C THR A 19 4.58 12.28 15.17
N THR A 20 5.67 11.64 15.56
CA THR A 20 6.99 11.73 14.91
C THR A 20 7.34 10.50 14.08
N GLY A 21 6.53 9.45 14.17
CA GLY A 21 6.66 8.27 13.31
C GLY A 21 5.53 7.28 13.52
N VAL A 22 5.37 6.36 12.57
CA VAL A 22 4.49 5.20 12.68
C VAL A 22 5.24 3.91 12.37
N ARG A 23 4.78 2.83 12.97
CA ARG A 23 5.30 1.49 12.69
C ARG A 23 4.70 1.00 11.38
N LEU A 24 5.57 0.79 10.40
CA LEU A 24 5.22 0.09 9.18
C LEU A 24 5.36 -1.42 9.37
N GLU A 25 4.56 -2.17 8.62
CA GLU A 25 4.71 -3.61 8.46
C GLU A 25 4.77 -3.95 6.98
N TYR A 26 5.85 -4.62 6.61
CA TYR A 26 6.09 -5.14 5.27
C TYR A 26 5.74 -6.63 5.26
N LEU A 27 4.81 -7.01 4.40
CA LEU A 27 4.45 -8.40 4.14
C LEU A 27 4.94 -8.81 2.75
N PRO A 28 5.99 -9.62 2.66
CA PRO A 28 6.48 -10.12 1.38
C PRO A 28 5.50 -11.09 0.76
N ALA A 29 5.31 -10.99 -0.55
CA ALA A 29 4.67 -12.00 -1.38
C ALA A 29 5.67 -12.43 -2.46
N PRO A 30 6.50 -13.46 -2.18
CA PRO A 30 7.61 -13.86 -3.06
C PRO A 30 7.15 -14.24 -4.47
N GLU A 31 5.98 -14.88 -4.56
CA GLU A 31 5.36 -15.35 -5.80
C GLU A 31 4.57 -14.24 -6.53
N ALA A 32 4.44 -13.06 -5.92
CA ALA A 32 3.68 -11.96 -6.51
C ALA A 32 4.48 -11.25 -7.60
N LYS A 33 3.75 -10.70 -8.58
CA LYS A 33 4.33 -10.05 -9.75
C LYS A 33 5.22 -8.84 -9.40
N TYR A 34 4.85 -8.07 -8.38
CA TYR A 34 5.56 -6.86 -7.98
C TYR A 34 6.16 -6.98 -6.57
N GLU A 35 7.31 -6.37 -6.36
CA GLU A 35 7.97 -6.23 -5.06
C GLU A 35 8.05 -4.77 -4.63
N LEU A 36 7.97 -4.52 -3.32
CA LEU A 36 8.26 -3.20 -2.76
C LEU A 36 9.78 -3.05 -2.64
N ILE A 37 10.36 -2.17 -3.44
CA ILE A 37 11.82 -1.96 -3.46
C ILE A 37 12.25 -0.73 -2.66
N ARG A 38 11.32 0.18 -2.35
CA ARG A 38 11.61 1.38 -1.57
C ARG A 38 10.39 1.84 -0.78
N ALA A 39 10.61 2.15 0.49
CA ALA A 39 9.70 2.92 1.32
C ALA A 39 10.47 4.02 2.04
N THR A 40 10.23 5.27 1.64
CA THR A 40 10.94 6.44 2.18
C THR A 40 9.98 7.30 2.97
N LEU A 41 10.40 7.67 4.19
CA LEU A 41 9.72 8.66 5.00
C LEU A 41 9.94 10.06 4.41
N VAL A 42 8.87 10.81 4.22
CA VAL A 42 8.87 12.18 3.67
C VAL A 42 8.37 13.14 4.74
N ASP A 43 9.01 14.30 4.84
CA ASP A 43 8.55 15.40 5.69
C ASP A 43 7.14 15.86 5.24
N GLU A 44 6.22 16.01 6.19
CA GLU A 44 4.85 16.44 5.93
C GLU A 44 4.78 17.83 5.24
N ALA A 45 5.71 18.73 5.56
CA ALA A 45 5.79 20.03 4.89
C ALA A 45 6.12 19.88 3.39
N ALA A 46 6.90 18.85 3.03
CA ALA A 46 7.23 18.54 1.64
C ALA A 46 6.08 17.83 0.89
N SER A 47 5.11 17.24 1.61
CA SER A 47 3.95 16.54 1.05
C SER A 47 2.71 17.42 0.89
N GLN A 48 2.86 18.74 1.02
CA GLN A 48 1.76 19.72 0.96
C GLN A 48 0.65 19.44 2.00
N ASN A 49 1.00 18.83 3.15
CA ASN A 49 0.13 18.52 4.29
C ASN A 49 -1.12 17.67 3.98
N ASN A 50 -1.21 17.08 2.78
CA ASN A 50 -2.42 16.42 2.30
C ASN A 50 -2.15 15.04 1.68
N ILE A 51 -0.90 14.62 1.55
CA ILE A 51 -0.53 13.38 0.87
C ILE A 51 0.08 12.41 1.88
N VAL A 52 -0.64 11.34 2.18
CA VAL A 52 -0.21 10.25 3.07
C VAL A 52 0.84 9.38 2.40
N ALA A 53 0.63 9.05 1.12
CA ALA A 53 1.59 8.28 0.37
C ALA A 53 1.55 8.63 -1.10
N THR A 54 2.72 8.53 -1.71
CA THR A 54 2.93 8.57 -3.14
C THR A 54 3.44 7.22 -3.57
N VAL A 55 2.79 6.59 -4.53
CA VAL A 55 3.12 5.24 -5.01
C VAL A 55 3.54 5.32 -6.47
N GLN A 56 4.72 4.83 -6.78
CA GLN A 56 5.21 4.61 -8.14
C GLN A 56 5.36 3.12 -8.38
N VAL A 57 5.00 2.68 -9.59
CA VAL A 57 5.19 1.29 -10.00
C VAL A 57 6.02 1.26 -11.26
N LEU A 58 7.04 0.42 -11.24
CA LEU A 58 7.97 0.20 -12.34
C LEU A 58 7.77 -1.20 -12.90
N ASP A 59 7.91 -1.36 -14.21
CA ASP A 59 8.05 -2.66 -14.85
C ASP A 59 9.48 -3.22 -14.68
N LYS A 60 9.72 -4.39 -15.28
CA LYS A 60 11.01 -5.09 -15.20
C LYS A 60 12.17 -4.31 -15.80
N ASP A 61 11.88 -3.37 -16.70
CA ASP A 61 12.84 -2.52 -17.40
C ASP A 61 13.02 -1.16 -16.67
N ASN A 62 12.43 -1.03 -15.47
CA ASN A 62 12.38 0.18 -14.64
C ASN A 62 11.63 1.35 -15.28
N ILE A 63 10.67 1.06 -16.17
CA ILE A 63 9.79 2.04 -16.80
C ILE A 63 8.48 2.11 -16.00
N GLN A 64 7.89 3.30 -15.87
CA GLN A 64 6.63 3.46 -15.15
C GLN A 64 5.52 2.60 -15.74
N ALA A 65 4.93 1.74 -14.91
CA ALA A 65 3.92 0.77 -15.29
C ALA A 65 2.51 1.26 -14.98
N ARG A 66 1.58 1.01 -15.91
CA ARG A 66 0.16 1.29 -15.71
C ARG A 66 -0.51 0.12 -15.02
N VAL A 67 -0.63 0.20 -13.70
CA VAL A 67 -1.24 -0.84 -12.86
C VAL A 67 -2.30 -0.27 -11.93
N ASN A 68 -3.07 -1.17 -11.32
CA ASN A 68 -4.03 -0.80 -10.30
C ASN A 68 -3.35 -0.80 -8.93
N CYS A 69 -3.32 0.36 -8.29
CA CYS A 69 -2.88 0.51 -6.91
C CYS A 69 -4.11 0.60 -5.99
N TYR A 70 -4.11 -0.15 -4.90
CA TYR A 70 -5.24 -0.23 -3.99
C TYR A 70 -4.88 0.27 -2.60
N LEU A 71 -5.84 0.94 -1.98
CA LEU A 71 -5.85 1.23 -0.55
C LEU A 71 -6.84 0.30 0.12
N ALA A 72 -6.39 -0.45 1.11
CA ALA A 72 -7.24 -1.33 1.91
C ALA A 72 -7.32 -0.89 3.36
N TRP A 73 -8.54 -0.94 3.90
CA TRP A 73 -8.83 -0.58 5.27
C TRP A 73 -10.11 -1.21 5.85
N PRO A 74 -10.09 -1.68 7.12
CA PRO A 74 -8.91 -1.89 7.94
C PRO A 74 -8.10 -3.07 7.44
N TRP A 75 -6.80 -3.02 7.72
CA TRP A 75 -5.85 -4.06 7.37
C TRP A 75 -5.42 -4.83 8.62
N GLU A 76 -5.46 -6.16 8.58
CA GLU A 76 -5.01 -7.04 9.67
C GLU A 76 -4.00 -8.05 9.09
N GLY A 77 -2.92 -7.54 8.50
CA GLY A 77 -1.94 -8.34 7.78
C GLY A 77 -2.51 -8.93 6.48
N TRP A 78 -2.24 -10.19 6.13
CA TRP A 78 -2.83 -10.80 4.92
C TRP A 78 -4.37 -10.95 4.95
N GLN A 79 -5.01 -10.54 6.06
CA GLN A 79 -6.44 -10.63 6.25
C GLN A 79 -7.08 -9.25 6.17
N PHE A 80 -8.14 -9.16 5.38
CA PHE A 80 -9.02 -8.00 5.34
C PHE A 80 -10.37 -8.41 5.92
N PRO A 81 -10.86 -7.77 6.99
CA PRO A 81 -12.12 -8.15 7.60
C PRO A 81 -13.27 -7.94 6.63
N ARG A 82 -14.32 -8.76 6.78
CA ARG A 82 -15.49 -8.71 5.91
C ARG A 82 -16.11 -7.31 5.88
N GLY A 83 -16.26 -6.73 4.69
CA GLY A 83 -16.82 -5.39 4.50
C GLY A 83 -15.81 -4.23 4.59
N PHE A 84 -14.52 -4.52 4.53
CA PHE A 84 -13.46 -3.51 4.47
C PHE A 84 -13.55 -2.64 3.19
N GLU A 85 -13.09 -1.39 3.30
CA GLU A 85 -12.91 -0.50 2.15
C GLU A 85 -11.68 -0.95 1.37
N ASN A 86 -11.90 -1.39 0.13
CA ASN A 86 -10.85 -1.60 -0.84
C ASN A 86 -11.09 -0.68 -2.03
N LYS A 87 -10.19 0.27 -2.24
CA LYS A 87 -10.40 1.32 -3.23
C LYS A 87 -9.24 1.40 -4.19
N LEU A 88 -9.57 1.28 -5.48
CA LEU A 88 -8.65 1.62 -6.56
C LEU A 88 -8.28 3.11 -6.43
N LEU A 89 -7.00 3.37 -6.26
CA LEU A 89 -6.47 4.71 -6.13
C LEU A 89 -6.35 5.35 -7.52
N PRO A 90 -6.83 6.58 -7.70
CA PRO A 90 -6.65 7.27 -8.97
C PRO A 90 -5.17 7.53 -9.23
N GLY A 91 -4.77 7.45 -10.50
CA GLY A 91 -3.47 7.96 -10.94
C GLY A 91 -3.43 9.49 -10.87
N ASN A 92 -2.24 10.05 -10.71
CA ASN A 92 -1.97 11.48 -10.70
C ASN A 92 -2.10 12.02 -12.13
N PRO A 93 -2.96 13.02 -12.38
CA PRO A 93 -3.15 13.58 -13.72
C PRO A 93 -1.91 14.33 -14.23
N ASN A 94 -1.05 14.84 -13.35
CA ASN A 94 0.17 15.56 -13.71
C ASN A 94 1.37 14.63 -13.93
N VAL A 95 1.35 13.46 -13.25
CA VAL A 95 2.37 12.41 -13.38
C VAL A 95 1.62 11.10 -13.55
N PRO A 96 1.21 10.74 -14.79
CA PRO A 96 0.50 9.49 -15.02
C PRO A 96 1.33 8.34 -14.44
N TYR A 97 0.66 7.33 -13.88
CA TYR A 97 1.28 6.14 -13.25
C TYR A 97 1.83 6.34 -11.83
N GLN A 98 1.76 7.55 -11.27
CA GLN A 98 1.94 7.78 -9.84
C GLN A 98 0.57 7.82 -9.15
N HIS A 99 0.38 7.12 -8.04
CA HIS A 99 -0.86 7.16 -7.25
C HIS A 99 -0.65 7.98 -5.98
N MET A 100 -1.60 8.87 -5.68
CA MET A 100 -1.52 9.75 -4.51
C MET A 100 -2.64 9.41 -3.54
N ILE A 101 -2.25 9.18 -2.29
CA ILE A 101 -3.18 8.88 -1.20
C ILE A 101 -3.34 10.15 -0.38
N THR A 102 -4.57 10.65 -0.29
CA THR A 102 -4.83 11.95 0.36
C THR A 102 -5.29 11.80 1.80
N ASN A 103 -5.03 12.84 2.61
CA ASN A 103 -5.31 12.97 4.05
C ASN A 103 -6.81 13.06 4.40
N LYS A 104 -7.70 12.53 3.55
CA LYS A 104 -9.15 12.44 3.85
C LYS A 104 -9.51 11.17 4.61
N TYR A 105 -8.51 10.45 5.10
CA TYR A 105 -8.71 9.26 5.92
C TYR A 105 -9.29 9.67 7.28
N ASN A 106 -10.60 9.49 7.41
CA ASN A 106 -11.32 9.72 8.65
C ASN A 106 -12.09 8.44 9.03
N PRO A 107 -11.51 7.56 9.87
CA PRO A 107 -12.17 6.32 10.27
C PRO A 107 -13.47 6.55 11.07
N GLY A 108 -13.69 7.77 11.59
CA GLY A 108 -14.93 8.16 12.29
C GLY A 108 -15.93 8.97 11.45
N GLY A 109 -15.65 9.21 10.16
CA GLY A 109 -16.42 10.14 9.32
C GLY A 109 -17.60 9.53 8.55
N PHE A 110 -17.73 8.20 8.50
CA PHE A 110 -18.80 7.51 7.79
C PHE A 110 -19.48 6.50 8.73
N GLY A 111 -20.82 6.41 8.65
CA GLY A 111 -21.67 5.74 9.63
C GLY A 111 -21.17 4.39 10.17
N SER A 112 -20.66 4.43 11.40
CA SER A 112 -20.72 3.45 12.50
C SER A 112 -20.40 1.95 12.31
N ASN A 113 -19.85 1.46 11.20
CA ASN A 113 -19.49 0.03 11.09
C ASN A 113 -18.06 -0.27 10.67
N SER A 114 -17.23 0.74 10.51
CA SER A 114 -15.86 0.49 10.12
C SER A 114 -15.02 0.10 11.33
N LYS A 115 -14.54 -1.15 11.32
CA LYS A 115 -13.59 -1.63 12.32
C LYS A 115 -12.33 -0.75 12.30
N PRO A 116 -11.81 -0.32 13.46
CA PRO A 116 -10.54 0.40 13.49
C PRO A 116 -9.41 -0.53 13.03
N GLY A 117 -8.42 0.03 12.36
CA GLY A 117 -7.23 -0.71 11.92
C GLY A 117 -6.31 0.11 11.03
N PRO A 118 -5.08 -0.37 10.77
CA PRO A 118 -4.11 0.31 9.93
C PRO A 118 -4.54 0.37 8.46
N LEU A 119 -3.98 1.35 7.74
CA LEU A 119 -4.02 1.43 6.29
C LEU A 119 -2.95 0.54 5.67
N ALA A 120 -3.29 -0.10 4.54
CA ALA A 120 -2.33 -0.80 3.69
C ALA A 120 -2.44 -0.41 2.22
N ILE A 121 -1.31 -0.49 1.53
CA ILE A 121 -1.16 -0.27 0.10
C ILE A 121 -0.62 -1.54 -0.53
N TYR A 122 -1.18 -1.88 -1.70
CA TYR A 122 -0.68 -2.96 -2.54
C TYR A 122 -1.04 -2.70 -4.02
N ILE A 123 -0.37 -3.41 -4.92
CA ILE A 123 -0.71 -3.47 -6.33
C ILE A 123 -1.62 -4.67 -6.54
N GLY A 124 -2.75 -4.44 -7.20
CA GLY A 124 -3.77 -5.45 -7.43
C GLY A 124 -4.04 -5.71 -8.92
N ASP A 125 -4.71 -6.82 -9.21
CA ASP A 125 -5.26 -7.10 -10.53
C ASP A 125 -6.53 -6.28 -10.82
N GLY A 126 -7.22 -6.56 -11.93
CA GLY A 126 -8.49 -5.90 -12.29
C GLY A 126 -9.63 -6.14 -11.30
N ASN A 127 -9.53 -7.19 -10.48
CA ASN A 127 -10.52 -7.58 -9.46
C ASN A 127 -10.12 -7.12 -8.05
N GLY A 128 -8.95 -6.48 -7.89
CA GLY A 128 -8.42 -6.06 -6.60
C GLY A 128 -7.72 -7.17 -5.80
N ASN A 129 -7.42 -8.33 -6.41
CA ASN A 129 -6.59 -9.36 -5.78
C ASN A 129 -5.16 -8.87 -5.68
N VAL A 130 -4.49 -9.14 -4.56
CA VAL A 130 -3.10 -8.70 -4.31
C VAL A 130 -2.15 -9.41 -5.27
N ILE A 131 -1.34 -8.64 -6.00
CA ILE A 131 -0.27 -9.12 -6.90
C ILE A 131 1.08 -8.45 -6.61
N SER A 132 1.26 -7.93 -5.39
CA SER A 132 2.53 -7.41 -4.90
C SER A 132 2.80 -7.79 -3.46
N ASP A 133 3.98 -7.45 -2.96
CA ASP A 133 4.17 -7.22 -1.53
C ASP A 133 3.15 -6.21 -0.99
N VAL A 134 2.86 -6.29 0.31
CA VAL A 134 1.94 -5.36 0.98
C VAL A 134 2.71 -4.54 2.00
N ILE A 135 2.46 -3.24 2.03
CA ILE A 135 2.97 -2.34 3.07
C ILE A 135 1.80 -1.73 3.81
N GLY A 136 1.78 -1.90 5.12
CA GLY A 136 0.74 -1.31 5.96
C GLY A 136 1.28 -0.64 7.21
N GLY A 137 0.35 -0.12 8.01
CA GLY A 137 0.67 0.79 9.12
C GLY A 137 0.84 2.25 8.70
N LEU A 138 0.32 2.64 7.53
CA LEU A 138 0.56 3.95 6.91
C LEU A 138 -0.35 5.08 7.42
N GLY A 139 -1.39 4.76 8.19
CA GLY A 139 -2.45 5.69 8.55
C GLY A 139 -2.44 6.11 10.03
N LEU A 140 -2.88 7.33 10.30
CA LEU A 140 -3.30 7.79 11.62
C LEU A 140 -4.70 8.43 11.51
N PRO A 141 -5.54 8.35 12.54
CA PRO A 141 -6.88 8.93 12.54
C PRO A 141 -6.85 10.45 12.69
N GLY A 142 -7.95 11.08 12.27
CA GLY A 142 -8.21 12.51 12.51
C GLY A 142 -7.39 13.46 11.65
N GLY A 143 -7.01 13.04 10.43
CA GLY A 143 -6.23 13.87 9.51
C GLY A 143 -4.75 14.01 9.90
N ARG A 144 -4.28 13.21 10.84
CA ARG A 144 -2.85 13.06 11.16
C ARG A 144 -2.26 12.07 10.16
N HIS A 145 -1.03 12.30 9.71
CA HIS A 145 -0.36 11.34 8.86
C HIS A 145 1.15 11.53 8.91
N VAL A 146 1.83 10.49 8.45
CA VAL A 146 3.23 10.51 8.11
C VAL A 146 3.29 10.22 6.62
N CYS A 147 4.17 10.91 5.90
CA CYS A 147 4.16 10.88 4.45
C CYS A 147 5.16 9.86 3.91
N TYR A 148 4.78 9.10 2.89
CA TYR A 148 5.61 8.05 2.32
C TYR A 148 5.80 8.20 0.82
N ASP A 149 7.02 7.95 0.34
CA ASP A 149 7.29 7.65 -1.06
C ASP A 149 7.57 6.15 -1.21
N LEU A 150 6.70 5.47 -1.96
CA LEU A 150 6.70 4.03 -2.12
C LEU A 150 6.97 3.68 -3.58
N VAL A 151 7.91 2.75 -3.81
CA VAL A 151 8.23 2.27 -5.14
C VAL A 151 8.08 0.76 -5.20
N PHE A 152 7.20 0.31 -6.08
CA PHE A 152 7.06 -1.09 -6.45
C PHE A 152 7.75 -1.34 -7.80
N ARG A 153 8.27 -2.54 -8.00
CA ARG A 153 8.87 -2.95 -9.27
C ARG A 153 8.42 -4.35 -9.64
N GLU A 154 8.17 -4.59 -10.93
CA GLU A 154 7.91 -5.94 -11.45
C GLU A 154 9.16 -6.80 -11.23
N ARG A 155 8.96 -7.97 -10.62
CA ARG A 155 10.06 -8.91 -10.42
C ARG A 155 10.57 -9.37 -11.79
N THR A 156 11.88 -9.31 -12.00
CA THR A 156 12.54 -10.01 -13.11
C THR A 156 12.51 -11.49 -12.76
N GLY A 157 11.57 -12.24 -13.34
CA GLY A 157 11.10 -13.52 -12.82
C GLY A 157 12.16 -14.58 -12.52
N GLY A 158 11.87 -15.40 -11.52
CA GLY A 158 11.83 -16.84 -11.75
C GLY A 158 10.41 -17.18 -12.22
N GLU A 159 10.28 -17.83 -13.38
CA GLU A 159 9.00 -18.39 -13.82
C GLU A 159 8.51 -19.43 -12.80
N PRO A 160 7.21 -19.53 -12.46
CA PRO A 160 6.69 -20.78 -11.90
C PRO A 160 6.85 -21.82 -13.02
N GLY A 161 7.77 -22.77 -12.81
CA GLY A 161 8.24 -23.73 -13.81
C GLY A 161 7.18 -24.15 -14.81
N GLY A 162 7.22 -23.53 -15.99
CA GLY A 162 6.58 -24.05 -17.19
C GLY A 162 7.32 -25.33 -17.52
N GLY A 163 6.77 -26.47 -17.06
CA GLY A 163 7.20 -27.77 -17.53
C GLY A 163 7.17 -27.75 -19.05
N GLU A 164 8.35 -27.88 -19.64
CA GLU A 164 8.52 -27.97 -21.08
C GLU A 164 7.51 -28.96 -21.67
N PRO A 165 6.78 -28.60 -22.74
CA PRO A 165 6.16 -29.62 -23.56
C PRO A 165 7.31 -30.37 -24.24
N GLY A 166 7.66 -31.54 -23.70
CA GLY A 166 8.57 -32.48 -24.33
C GLY A 166 8.00 -32.93 -25.67
N GLY A 167 8.23 -32.12 -26.70
CA GLY A 167 8.15 -32.53 -28.10
C GLY A 167 9.22 -33.59 -28.31
N GLY A 168 8.77 -34.79 -28.64
CA GLY A 168 9.61 -35.98 -28.69
C GLY A 168 10.53 -36.06 -29.90
N GLU A 169 11.17 -37.23 -30.02
CA GLU A 169 11.52 -37.78 -31.31
C GLU A 169 11.26 -39.31 -31.33
N PRO A 170 10.95 -39.86 -32.51
CA PRO A 170 10.61 -41.26 -32.72
C PRO A 170 11.88 -42.10 -32.94
N GLY A 171 11.83 -43.37 -32.51
CA GLY A 171 12.83 -44.39 -32.80
C GLY A 171 12.26 -45.77 -32.56
#